data_AF-A0A2X3CV64-F1
#
_entry.id   AF-A0A2X3CV64-F1
#
_cell.length_a   1.000
_cell.length_b   1.000
_cell.length_c   1.000
_cell.angle_alpha   90.00
_cell.angle_beta   90.00
_cell.angle_gamma   90.00
#
_symmetry.space_group_name_H-M   'P 1'
#
loop_
_entity.id
_entity.type
_entity.pdbx_description
1 polymer ?
#
loop_
_entity_poly.entity_id
_entity_poly.type
_entity_poly.pdbx_seq_one_letter_code
_entity_poly.pdbx_strand_id
1 'polypeptide(L)'
;MAVVPATNLWIDANFKETQLAHMRIGQPATVISDIYGDDVKYTGKVVGLDMGTGSAFSLLPAQNATGNWIKVVQRLPVRYRAG
;
A
#
# COMPACT_ATOMS: atom_id res chain seq x y z
N MET A 1 -16.04 14.58 -19.08
CA MET A 1 -16.14 13.11 -19.21
C MET A 1 -14.74 12.56 -19.29
N ALA A 2 -14.39 11.54 -18.51
CA ALA A 2 -13.08 10.89 -18.54
C ALA A 2 -13.25 9.41 -18.92
N VAL A 3 -12.40 8.92 -19.82
CA VAL A 3 -12.34 7.50 -20.21
C VAL A 3 -11.15 6.89 -19.49
N VAL A 4 -11.39 5.85 -18.70
CA VAL A 4 -10.34 5.12 -17.98
C VAL A 4 -10.19 3.74 -18.62
N PRO A 5 -9.01 3.39 -19.16
CA PRO A 5 -8.78 2.06 -19.72
C PRO A 5 -8.89 0.98 -18.63
N ALA A 6 -9.55 -0.14 -18.95
CA ALA A 6 -9.60 -1.32 -18.07
C ALA A 6 -8.32 -2.19 -18.15
N THR A 7 -7.36 -1.82 -18.99
CA THR A 7 -6.07 -2.50 -19.14
C THR A 7 -5.04 -1.94 -18.15
N ASN A 8 -4.13 -2.79 -17.67
CA ASN A 8 -3.07 -2.41 -16.72
C ASN A 8 -3.60 -1.84 -15.40
N LEU A 9 -4.71 -2.36 -14.87
CA LEU A 9 -5.18 -1.99 -13.54
C LEU A 9 -4.18 -2.43 -12.45
N TRP A 10 -4.00 -1.59 -11.44
CA TRP A 10 -3.21 -1.90 -10.25
C TRP A 10 -3.98 -1.53 -8.98
N ILE A 11 -3.54 -2.11 -7.88
CA ILE A 11 -4.06 -1.85 -6.53
C ILE A 11 -2.89 -1.34 -5.70
N ASP A 12 -3.06 -0.16 -5.11
CA ASP A 12 -2.12 0.38 -4.14
C ASP A 12 -2.64 0.07 -2.74
N ALA A 13 -1.88 -0.70 -1.96
CA ALA A 13 -2.25 -1.06 -0.59
C ALA A 13 -1.22 -0.53 0.42
N ASN A 14 -1.70 0.06 1.51
CA ASN A 14 -0.85 0.76 2.48
C ASN A 14 -0.52 -0.13 3.69
N PHE A 15 0.70 -0.68 3.71
CA PHE A 15 1.18 -1.57 4.77
C PHE A 15 2.02 -0.81 5.79
N LYS A 16 1.93 -1.21 7.07
CA LYS A 16 2.88 -0.74 8.09
C LYS A 16 4.29 -1.21 7.70
N GLU A 17 5.30 -0.40 7.98
CA GLU A 17 6.71 -0.74 7.74
C GLU A 17 7.09 -2.12 8.30
N THR A 18 6.61 -2.44 9.50
CA THR A 18 6.86 -3.73 10.16
C THR A 18 6.27 -4.94 9.42
N GLN A 19 5.29 -4.73 8.55
CA GLN A 19 4.65 -5.78 7.76
C GLN A 19 5.40 -6.03 6.43
N LEU A 20 6.37 -5.19 6.07
CA LEU A 20 7.10 -5.30 4.80
C LEU A 20 8.33 -6.21 4.85
N ALA A 21 8.77 -6.60 6.06
CA ALA A 21 10.04 -7.32 6.26
C ALA A 21 10.21 -8.55 5.34
N HIS A 22 9.12 -9.29 5.11
CA HIS A 22 9.11 -10.51 4.30
C HIS A 22 8.47 -10.31 2.91
N MET A 23 8.07 -9.10 2.56
CA MET A 23 7.48 -8.79 1.26
C MET A 23 8.57 -8.65 0.19
N ARG A 24 8.33 -9.22 -0.99
CA ARG A 24 9.27 -9.20 -2.13
C ARG A 24 8.51 -8.94 -3.42
N ILE A 25 9.12 -8.17 -4.32
CA ILE A 25 8.60 -7.99 -5.68
C ILE A 25 8.51 -9.35 -6.37
N GLY A 26 7.42 -9.58 -7.09
CA GLY A 26 7.11 -10.84 -7.76
C GLY A 26 6.35 -11.84 -6.90
N GLN A 27 6.21 -11.62 -5.60
CA GLN A 27 5.41 -12.51 -4.74
C GLN A 27 3.95 -12.55 -5.20
N PRO A 28 3.32 -13.76 -5.23
CA PRO A 28 1.91 -13.88 -5.50
C PRO A 28 1.09 -13.22 -4.39
N ALA A 29 -0.01 -12.58 -4.78
CA ALA A 29 -0.91 -11.92 -3.87
C ALA A 29 -2.36 -12.16 -4.28
N THR A 30 -3.22 -12.25 -3.27
CA THR A 30 -4.67 -12.34 -3.44
C THR A 30 -5.30 -11.11 -2.83
N VAL A 31 -6.15 -10.43 -3.60
CA VAL A 31 -6.94 -9.29 -3.13
C VAL A 31 -8.41 -9.69 -3.14
N ILE A 32 -9.08 -9.35 -2.05
CA ILE A 32 -10.51 -9.55 -1.85
C ILE A 32 -11.12 -8.17 -1.64
N SER A 33 -12.24 -7.91 -2.29
CA SER A 33 -12.94 -6.62 -2.21
C SER A 33 -14.20 -6.76 -1.38
N ASP A 34 -14.36 -5.91 -0.38
CA ASP A 34 -15.57 -5.88 0.46
C ASP A 34 -16.86 -5.64 -0.35
N ILE A 35 -16.76 -4.97 -1.51
CA ILE A 35 -17.89 -4.64 -2.38
C ILE A 35 -18.51 -5.91 -2.99
N TYR A 36 -17.69 -6.92 -3.28
CA TYR A 36 -18.12 -8.18 -3.89
C TYR A 36 -18.06 -9.35 -2.89
N GLY A 37 -17.75 -9.06 -1.62
CA GLY A 37 -17.54 -10.07 -0.59
C GLY A 37 -16.40 -11.04 -0.91
N ASP A 38 -16.43 -12.20 -0.25
CA ASP A 38 -15.41 -13.26 -0.39
C ASP A 38 -15.54 -14.06 -1.70
N ASP A 39 -16.61 -13.81 -2.47
CA ASP A 39 -16.93 -14.54 -3.71
C ASP A 39 -15.97 -14.19 -4.85
N VAL A 40 -15.34 -13.01 -4.82
CA VAL A 40 -14.43 -12.55 -5.87
C VAL A 40 -13.01 -12.39 -5.33
N LYS A 41 -12.11 -13.23 -5.85
CA LYS A 41 -10.68 -13.22 -5.55
C LYS A 41 -9.89 -12.76 -6.76
N TYR A 42 -9.24 -11.61 -6.63
CA TYR A 42 -8.28 -11.13 -7.61
C TYR A 42 -6.91 -11.69 -7.28
N THR A 43 -6.26 -12.33 -8.25
CA THR A 43 -4.89 -12.81 -8.09
C THR A 43 -3.94 -11.94 -8.88
N GLY A 44 -2.72 -11.78 -8.37
CA GLY A 44 -1.74 -10.90 -8.96
C GLY A 44 -0.37 -11.08 -8.35
N LYS A 45 0.51 -10.14 -8.65
CA LYS A 45 1.87 -10.10 -8.08
C LYS A 45 2.17 -8.72 -7.51
N VAL A 46 2.99 -8.69 -6.46
CA VAL A 46 3.64 -7.47 -5.99
C VAL A 46 4.54 -6.97 -7.12
N VAL A 47 4.30 -5.75 -7.62
CA VAL A 47 5.11 -5.16 -8.70
C VAL A 47 6.03 -4.03 -8.21
N GLY A 48 5.80 -3.51 -7.01
CA GLY A 48 6.67 -2.48 -6.45
C GLY A 48 6.29 -2.07 -5.03
N LEU A 49 7.26 -1.43 -4.37
CA LEU A 49 7.10 -0.68 -3.14
C LEU A 49 7.36 0.78 -3.50
N ASP A 50 6.47 1.69 -3.15
CA ASP A 50 6.73 3.11 -3.39
C ASP A 50 7.70 3.67 -2.33
N MET A 51 8.59 4.57 -2.74
CA MET A 51 9.75 4.98 -1.94
C MET A 51 9.41 6.01 -0.84
N GLY A 52 8.17 6.46 -0.75
CA GLY A 52 7.78 7.53 0.16
C GLY A 52 6.59 7.18 1.04
N THR A 53 6.75 7.43 2.33
CA THR A 53 5.67 7.39 3.32
C THR A 53 4.89 8.71 3.24
N GLY A 54 3.57 8.69 3.50
CA GLY A 54 2.77 9.93 3.50
C GLY A 54 3.28 11.01 4.46
N SER A 55 4.06 10.63 5.47
CA SER A 55 4.74 11.54 6.40
C SER A 55 5.99 12.23 5.83
N ALA A 56 6.73 11.57 4.93
CA ALA A 56 7.93 12.15 4.32
C ALA A 56 7.60 13.34 3.41
N PHE A 57 6.35 13.41 2.93
CA PHE A 57 5.83 14.50 2.11
C PHE A 57 4.86 15.42 2.85
N SER A 58 4.73 15.28 4.19
CA SER A 58 3.86 16.14 4.97
C SER A 58 4.47 17.53 5.12
N LEU A 59 3.68 18.56 4.81
CA LEU A 59 4.02 19.97 5.08
C LEU A 59 4.26 20.26 6.57
N LEU A 60 3.69 19.45 7.45
CA LEU A 60 3.84 19.56 8.90
C LEU A 60 4.48 18.27 9.44
N PRO A 61 5.67 18.32 10.04
CA PRO A 61 6.27 17.17 10.70
C PRO A 61 5.47 16.78 11.94
N ALA A 62 5.56 15.52 12.36
CA ALA A 62 4.97 15.07 13.61
C ALA A 62 5.57 15.86 14.79
N GLN A 63 4.77 16.72 15.43
CA GLN A 63 5.21 17.50 16.59
C GLN A 63 5.16 16.63 17.85
N ASN A 64 6.32 16.15 18.30
CA ASN A 64 6.48 15.51 19.60
C ASN A 64 6.89 16.57 20.63
N ALA A 65 5.93 17.37 21.10
CA ALA A 65 6.19 18.58 21.89
C ALA A 65 6.55 18.35 23.39
N THR A 66 6.78 17.12 23.84
CA THR A 66 6.91 16.83 25.30
C THR A 66 7.86 15.68 25.62
N GLY A 67 9.09 15.66 25.09
CA GLY A 67 10.18 14.80 25.61
C GLY A 67 9.97 13.26 25.63
N ASN A 68 8.79 12.77 25.27
CA ASN A 68 8.47 11.36 25.15
C ASN A 68 8.76 10.92 23.73
N TRP A 69 9.67 9.96 23.59
CA TRP A 69 9.89 9.30 22.31
C TRP A 69 8.71 8.38 22.01
N ILE A 70 7.87 8.77 21.05
CA ILE A 70 6.77 7.95 20.53
C ILE A 70 7.14 7.54 19.11
N LYS A 71 7.36 6.24 18.87
CA LYS A 71 7.54 5.70 17.53
C LYS A 71 6.20 5.70 16.80
N VAL A 72 6.04 6.60 15.84
CA VAL A 72 4.90 6.58 14.92
C VAL A 72 5.20 5.62 13.77
N VAL A 73 4.43 4.55 13.66
CA VAL A 73 4.59 3.54 12.60
C VAL A 73 4.22 4.15 11.25
N GLN A 74 5.15 4.08 10.30
CA GLN A 74 4.95 4.56 8.94
C GLN A 74 4.26 3.51 8.07
N ARG A 75 3.51 3.97 7.06
CA ARG A 75 2.90 3.10 6.06
C ARG A 75 3.47 3.39 4.68
N LEU A 76 3.77 2.34 3.94
CA LEU A 76 4.27 2.43 2.58
C LEU A 76 3.25 1.82 1.61
N PRO A 77 3.04 2.44 0.43
CA PRO A 77 2.23 1.86 -0.63
C PRO A 77 2.96 0.67 -1.25
N VAL A 78 2.23 -0.43 -1.39
CA VAL A 78 2.64 -1.62 -2.12
C VAL A 78 1.73 -1.73 -3.33
N ARG A 79 2.33 -1.81 -4.51
CA ARG A 79 1.58 -1.94 -5.75
C ARG A 79 1.43 -3.40 -6.14
N TYR A 80 0.19 -3.76 -6.45
CA TYR A 80 -0.20 -5.07 -6.96
C TYR A 80 -0.74 -4.92 -8.36
N ARG A 81 -0.36 -5.82 -9.26
CA ARG A 81 -0.95 -5.90 -10.60
C ARG A 81 -1.78 -7.18 -10.70
N ALA A 82 -3.05 -7.02 -11.05
CA ALA A 82 -3.92 -8.14 -11.38
C ALA A 82 -3.35 -8.87 -12.61
N GLY A 83 -3.32 -10.21 -12.54
CA GLY A 83 -2.93 -11.08 -13.64
C GLY A 83 -4.02 -11.18 -14.70
#